data_AF-A0A534ZNP2-F1
#
_entry.id   AF-A0A534ZNP2-F1
#
_cell.length_a   1.000
_cell.length_b   1.000
_cell.length_c   1.000
_cell.angle_alpha   90.00
_cell.angle_beta   90.00
_cell.angle_gamma   90.00
#
_symmetry.space_group_name_H-M   'P 1'
#
loop_
_entity.id
_entity.type
_entity.pdbx_description
1 polymer ?
#
loop_
_entity_poly.entity_id
_entity_poly.type
_entity_poly.pdbx_seq_one_letter_code
_entity_poly.pdbx_strand_id
1 'polypeptide(L)'
;PLLTMRLFAEERKLGTLELLWTYPVRDVEIIAGKFIACLAVVTLMLAGTAVYPLMLVRFYPVAAGPLVAGYLGLWMLAAAFVACGLFVSALTENQLLAGAATYGVLLFFWVVTWNEAAMNEVTRHLLLPFSLFDRFYTFALGAVDTGNVSYLVLFTVAFLCFTLFALDARRWRGVR
;
A
#
# COMPACT_ATOMS: atom_id res chain seq x y z
N PRO A 1 5.35 0.24 5.61
CA PRO A 1 6.75 -0.22 5.45
C PRO A 1 7.14 -1.38 6.39
N LEU A 2 6.93 -1.24 7.71
CA LEU A 2 7.40 -2.23 8.69
C LEU A 2 6.71 -3.60 8.59
N LEU A 3 5.43 -3.63 8.21
CA LEU A 3 4.69 -4.89 8.03
C LEU A 3 5.13 -5.66 6.78
N THR A 4 5.56 -4.95 5.73
CA THR A 4 5.83 -5.54 4.42
C THR A 4 7.30 -5.80 4.14
N MET A 5 8.21 -5.11 4.85
CA MET A 5 9.66 -5.18 4.61
C MET A 5 10.27 -6.57 4.74
N ARG A 6 9.64 -7.48 5.49
CA ARG A 6 10.12 -8.86 5.73
C ARG A 6 9.63 -9.86 4.69
N LEU A 7 8.48 -9.59 4.07
CA LEU A 7 7.67 -10.62 3.39
C LEU A 7 8.43 -11.36 2.30
N PHE A 8 9.22 -10.66 1.49
CA PHE A 8 10.06 -11.26 0.47
C PHE A 8 11.56 -11.11 0.76
N ALA A 9 11.96 -10.03 1.42
CA ALA A 9 13.37 -9.76 1.65
C ALA A 9 13.98 -10.78 2.62
N GLU A 10 13.23 -11.16 3.66
CA GLU A 10 13.71 -12.13 4.65
C GLU A 10 13.69 -13.55 4.09
N GLU A 11 12.65 -13.94 3.34
CA GLU A 11 12.60 -15.25 2.68
C GLU A 11 13.73 -15.44 1.68
N ARG A 12 14.07 -14.37 0.94
CA ARG A 12 15.20 -14.41 0.02
C ARG A 12 16.54 -14.49 0.77
N LYS A 13 16.69 -13.73 1.86
CA LYS A 13 17.89 -13.80 2.70
C LYS A 13 18.09 -15.17 3.34
N LEU A 14 17.00 -15.87 3.67
CA LEU A 14 17.02 -17.19 4.30
C LEU A 14 17.05 -18.35 3.28
N GLY A 15 16.94 -18.07 1.98
CA GLY A 15 16.85 -19.11 0.93
C GLY A 15 15.54 -19.91 0.95
N THR A 16 14.57 -19.56 1.81
CA THR A 16 13.29 -20.28 1.91
C THR A 16 12.37 -19.99 0.72
N LEU A 17 12.65 -18.91 -0.02
CA LEU A 17 11.94 -18.56 -1.23
C LEU A 17 12.07 -19.65 -2.32
N GLU A 18 13.26 -20.26 -2.45
CA GLU A 18 13.50 -21.37 -3.37
C GLU A 18 12.69 -22.60 -2.98
N LEU A 19 12.60 -22.89 -1.67
CA LEU A 19 11.78 -23.97 -1.14
C LEU A 19 10.31 -23.77 -1.48
N LEU A 20 9.80 -22.55 -1.35
CA LEU A 20 8.42 -22.20 -1.69
C LEU A 20 8.10 -22.43 -3.17
N TRP A 21 9.07 -22.22 -4.06
CA TRP A 21 8.95 -22.48 -5.49
C TRP A 21 9.05 -23.95 -5.89
N THR A 22 9.62 -24.81 -5.05
CA THR A 22 9.55 -26.26 -5.28
C THR A 22 8.16 -26.82 -5.02
N TYR A 23 7.32 -26.11 -4.26
CA TYR A 23 5.91 -26.46 -4.12
C TYR A 23 5.12 -26.06 -5.37
N PRO A 24 4.03 -26.79 -5.71
CA PRO A 24 3.19 -26.53 -6.87
C PRO A 24 2.25 -25.33 -6.64
N VAL A 25 2.79 -24.19 -6.21
CA VAL A 25 2.05 -22.95 -5.93
C VAL A 25 2.45 -21.89 -6.95
N ARG A 26 1.46 -21.17 -7.48
CA ARG A 26 1.71 -20.10 -8.47
C ARG A 26 2.21 -18.83 -7.78
N ASP A 27 3.06 -18.07 -8.45
CA ASP A 27 3.59 -16.80 -7.91
C ASP A 27 2.46 -15.80 -7.56
N VAL A 28 1.37 -15.82 -8.33
CA VAL A 28 0.17 -15.02 -8.05
C VAL A 28 -0.48 -15.40 -6.73
N GLU A 29 -0.53 -16.69 -6.40
CA GLU A 29 -1.13 -17.18 -5.14
C GLU A 29 -0.25 -16.80 -3.94
N ILE A 30 1.07 -16.85 -4.10
CA ILE A 30 2.03 -16.42 -3.08
C ILE A 30 1.86 -14.93 -2.78
N ILE A 31 1.81 -14.10 -3.83
CA ILE A 31 1.63 -12.65 -3.68
C ILE A 31 0.26 -12.33 -3.07
N ALA A 32 -0.81 -12.95 -3.58
CA ALA A 32 -2.16 -12.74 -3.06
C ALA A 32 -2.28 -13.15 -1.59
N GLY A 33 -1.71 -14.29 -1.21
CA GLY A 33 -1.69 -14.78 0.17
C GLY A 33 -0.98 -13.79 1.12
N LYS A 34 0.22 -13.33 0.74
CA LYS A 34 0.98 -12.34 1.52
C LYS A 34 0.24 -10.99 1.62
N PHE A 35 -0.36 -10.55 0.51
CA PHE A 35 -1.14 -9.32 0.47
C PHE A 35 -2.36 -9.38 1.38
N ILE A 36 -3.15 -10.46 1.28
CA ILE A 36 -4.35 -10.68 2.11
C ILE A 36 -3.97 -10.81 3.59
N ALA A 37 -2.88 -11.51 3.92
CA ALA A 37 -2.39 -11.63 5.29
C ALA A 37 -2.07 -10.24 5.89
N CYS A 38 -1.38 -9.38 5.13
CA CYS A 38 -1.12 -8.01 5.58
C CYS A 38 -2.39 -7.18 5.67
N LEU A 39 -3.32 -7.31 4.72
CA LEU A 39 -4.61 -6.62 4.79
C LEU A 39 -5.45 -7.06 6.00
N ALA A 40 -5.42 -8.33 6.38
CA ALA A 40 -6.10 -8.82 7.57
C ALA A 40 -5.54 -8.14 8.84
N VAL A 41 -4.21 -8.05 8.96
CA VAL A 41 -3.56 -7.33 10.06
C VAL A 41 -3.94 -5.86 10.06
N VAL A 42 -3.90 -5.18 8.91
CA VAL A 42 -4.33 -3.79 8.77
C VAL A 42 -5.79 -3.61 9.19
N THR A 43 -6.66 -4.51 8.76
CA THR A 43 -8.10 -4.47 9.08
C THR A 43 -8.32 -4.62 10.59
N LEU A 44 -7.59 -5.52 11.25
CA LEU A 44 -7.62 -5.66 12.71
C LEU A 44 -7.10 -4.41 13.42
N MET A 45 -6.03 -3.80 12.94
CA MET A 45 -5.50 -2.55 13.49
C MET A 45 -6.52 -1.41 13.38
N LEU A 46 -7.15 -1.25 12.21
CA LEU A 46 -8.20 -0.25 11.98
C LEU A 46 -9.46 -0.54 12.81
N ALA A 47 -9.85 -1.80 12.96
CA ALA A 47 -10.94 -2.18 13.84
C ALA A 47 -10.64 -1.80 15.30
N GLY A 48 -9.38 -1.97 15.74
CA GLY A 48 -8.92 -1.51 17.05
C GLY A 48 -9.04 0.01 17.24
N THR A 49 -8.78 0.81 16.21
CA THR A 49 -8.94 2.28 16.29
C THR A 49 -10.41 2.71 16.31
N ALA A 50 -11.34 1.88 15.84
CA ALA A 50 -12.77 2.17 15.85
C ALA A 50 -13.36 2.29 17.26
N VAL A 51 -12.66 1.81 18.29
CA VAL A 51 -13.04 2.00 19.70
C VAL A 51 -13.16 3.49 20.06
N TYR A 52 -12.25 4.34 19.54
CA TYR A 52 -12.26 5.77 19.83
C TYR A 52 -13.55 6.48 19.37
N PRO A 53 -13.93 6.46 18.08
CA PRO A 53 -15.16 7.10 17.64
C PRO A 53 -16.41 6.48 18.28
N LEU A 54 -16.41 5.18 18.57
CA LEU A 54 -17.52 4.53 19.29
C LEU A 54 -17.72 5.10 20.70
N MET A 55 -16.65 5.34 21.44
CA MET A 55 -16.72 6.04 22.73
C MET A 55 -17.20 7.49 22.56
N LEU A 56 -16.74 8.16 21.52
CA LEU A 56 -17.00 9.58 21.29
C LEU A 56 -18.46 9.88 20.92
N VAL A 57 -19.13 8.96 20.21
CA VAL A 57 -20.57 9.04 19.90
C VAL A 57 -21.44 9.17 21.17
N ARG A 58 -20.96 8.69 22.32
CA ARG A 58 -21.67 8.82 23.60
C ARG A 58 -21.64 10.24 24.16
N PHE A 59 -20.62 11.03 23.83
CA PHE A 59 -20.40 12.37 24.37
C PHE A 59 -20.70 13.49 23.36
N TYR A 60 -20.60 13.21 22.07
CA TYR A 60 -20.82 14.20 21.02
C TYR A 60 -21.51 13.57 19.80
N PRO A 61 -22.39 14.31 19.09
CA PRO A 61 -22.96 13.82 17.82
C PRO A 61 -21.86 13.74 16.75
N VAL A 62 -21.36 12.52 16.52
CA VAL A 62 -20.38 12.25 15.46
C VAL A 62 -21.11 12.05 14.14
N ALA A 63 -20.70 12.77 13.09
CA ALA A 63 -21.22 12.57 11.75
C ALA A 63 -20.72 11.22 11.20
N ALA A 64 -21.63 10.27 11.02
CA ALA A 64 -21.29 8.92 10.56
C ALA A 64 -20.74 8.88 9.12
N GLY A 65 -21.16 9.82 8.25
CA GLY A 65 -20.70 9.90 6.85
C GLY A 65 -19.18 10.07 6.73
N PRO A 66 -18.61 11.18 7.21
CA PRO A 66 -17.16 11.40 7.23
C PRO A 66 -16.38 10.31 7.97
N LEU A 67 -16.96 9.75 9.04
CA LEU A 67 -16.33 8.65 9.77
C LEU A 67 -16.16 7.41 8.88
N VAL A 68 -17.24 6.91 8.29
CA VAL A 68 -17.21 5.70 7.46
C VAL A 68 -16.36 5.91 6.20
N ALA A 69 -16.51 7.06 5.54
CA ALA A 69 -15.71 7.41 4.38
C ALA A 69 -14.21 7.48 4.72
N GLY A 70 -13.85 8.10 5.84
CA GLY A 70 -12.46 8.16 6.31
C GLY A 70 -11.87 6.78 6.59
N TYR A 71 -12.63 5.88 7.23
CA TYR A 71 -12.19 4.49 7.47
C TYR A 71 -12.01 3.71 6.16
N LEU A 72 -12.94 3.87 5.21
CA LEU A 72 -12.82 3.27 3.88
C LEU A 72 -11.57 3.79 3.16
N GLY A 73 -11.36 5.10 3.16
CA GLY A 73 -10.19 5.75 2.56
C GLY A 73 -8.88 5.28 3.19
N LEU A 74 -8.83 5.18 4.52
CA LEU A 74 -7.67 4.63 5.25
C LEU A 74 -7.39 3.18 4.85
N TRP A 75 -8.42 2.34 4.75
CA TRP A 75 -8.28 0.94 4.37
C TRP A 75 -7.74 0.80 2.94
N MET A 76 -8.26 1.57 1.99
CA MET A 76 -7.80 1.58 0.60
C MET A 76 -6.37 2.14 0.46
N LEU A 77 -6.05 3.20 1.20
CA LEU A 77 -4.69 3.76 1.24
C LEU A 77 -3.69 2.76 1.82
N ALA A 78 -4.07 2.07 2.90
CA ALA A 78 -3.23 1.03 3.49
C ALA A 78 -3.03 -0.14 2.52
N ALA A 79 -4.05 -0.55 1.75
CA ALA A 79 -3.90 -1.55 0.70
C ALA A 79 -2.86 -1.13 -0.36
N ALA A 80 -2.91 0.12 -0.82
CA ALA A 80 -1.93 0.68 -1.74
C ALA A 80 -0.51 0.66 -1.15
N PHE A 81 -0.36 1.00 0.13
CA PHE A 81 0.94 0.97 0.82
C PHE A 81 1.47 -0.46 0.98
N VAL A 82 0.60 -1.44 1.25
CA VAL A 82 0.99 -2.84 1.35
C VAL A 82 1.46 -3.37 -0.01
N ALA A 83 0.74 -3.08 -1.09
CA ALA A 83 1.14 -3.47 -2.45
C ALA A 83 2.49 -2.85 -2.84
N CYS A 84 2.69 -1.56 -2.57
CA CYS A 84 3.97 -0.89 -2.81
C CYS A 84 5.12 -1.52 -2.00
N GLY A 85 4.87 -1.81 -0.72
CA GLY A 85 5.86 -2.44 0.15
C GLY A 85 6.21 -3.87 -0.24
N LEU A 86 5.25 -4.65 -0.76
CA LEU A 86 5.50 -5.98 -1.31
C LEU A 86 6.43 -5.92 -2.52
N PHE A 87 6.16 -5.00 -3.45
CA PHE A 87 7.01 -4.78 -4.63
C PHE A 87 8.45 -4.43 -4.23
N VAL A 88 8.62 -3.43 -3.35
CA VAL A 88 9.96 -3.01 -2.92
C VAL A 88 10.67 -4.15 -2.16
N SER A 89 9.95 -4.89 -1.30
CA SER A 89 10.49 -6.06 -0.63
C SER A 89 10.91 -7.17 -1.60
N ALA A 90 10.25 -7.32 -2.74
CA ALA A 90 10.62 -8.29 -3.76
C ALA A 90 11.87 -7.89 -4.58
N LEU A 91 12.30 -6.63 -4.50
CA LEU A 91 13.49 -6.15 -5.19
C LEU A 91 14.79 -6.28 -4.39
N THR A 92 14.70 -6.43 -3.07
CA THR A 92 15.88 -6.43 -2.17
C THR A 92 15.92 -7.67 -1.28
N GLU A 93 17.11 -7.97 -0.77
CA GLU A 93 17.39 -9.08 0.16
C GLU A 93 17.61 -8.56 1.58
N ASN A 94 17.77 -7.24 1.73
CA ASN A 94 17.97 -6.61 3.02
C ASN A 94 16.67 -5.95 3.49
N GLN A 95 16.08 -6.52 4.55
CA GLN A 95 14.86 -6.02 5.18
C GLN A 95 14.94 -4.53 5.55
N LEU A 96 16.08 -4.05 6.06
CA LEU A 96 16.22 -2.65 6.46
C LEU A 96 16.15 -1.73 5.22
N LEU A 97 16.81 -2.12 4.14
CA LEU A 97 16.73 -1.41 2.86
C LEU A 97 15.32 -1.48 2.26
N ALA A 98 14.63 -2.63 2.38
CA ALA A 98 13.24 -2.77 1.93
C ALA A 98 12.32 -1.78 2.63
N GLY A 99 12.43 -1.70 3.95
CA GLY A 99 11.65 -0.78 4.77
C GLY A 99 11.93 0.68 4.44
N ALA A 100 13.21 1.06 4.38
CA ALA A 100 13.64 2.42 4.09
C ALA A 100 13.24 2.86 2.67
N ALA A 101 13.44 2.01 1.66
CA ALA A 101 13.05 2.31 0.28
C ALA A 101 11.53 2.41 0.13
N THR A 102 10.76 1.52 0.76
CA THR A 102 9.29 1.63 0.76
C THR A 102 8.85 2.95 1.38
N TYR A 103 9.44 3.33 2.51
CA TYR A 103 9.14 4.59 3.16
C TYR A 103 9.47 5.79 2.26
N GLY A 104 10.64 5.78 1.60
CA GLY A 104 11.04 6.83 0.66
C GLY A 104 10.08 6.98 -0.52
N VAL A 105 9.64 5.87 -1.13
CA VAL A 105 8.67 5.88 -2.24
C VAL A 105 7.31 6.41 -1.80
N LEU A 106 6.81 5.97 -0.63
CA LEU A 106 5.54 6.46 -0.11
C LEU A 106 5.59 7.93 0.30
N LEU A 107 6.71 8.37 0.91
CA LEU A 107 6.93 9.77 1.26
C LEU A 107 7.00 10.63 0.01
N PHE A 108 7.63 10.15 -1.06
CA PHE A 108 7.58 10.84 -2.36
C PHE A 108 6.13 11.05 -2.81
N PHE A 109 5.31 10.00 -2.90
CA PHE A 109 3.89 10.15 -3.27
C PHE A 109 3.05 11.01 -2.31
N TRP A 110 3.51 11.20 -1.07
CA TRP A 110 2.87 12.08 -0.10
C TRP A 110 3.28 13.54 -0.29
N VAL A 111 4.56 13.82 -0.51
CA VAL A 111 5.13 15.17 -0.52
C VAL A 111 5.08 15.80 -1.92
N VAL A 112 4.84 15.00 -2.97
CA VAL A 112 4.76 15.48 -4.37
C VAL A 112 3.79 16.66 -4.55
N THR A 113 2.73 16.76 -3.76
CA THR A 113 1.77 17.89 -3.81
C THR A 113 1.83 18.82 -2.60
N TRP A 114 2.83 18.70 -1.71
CA TRP A 114 2.91 19.51 -0.48
C TRP A 114 2.90 21.02 -0.76
N ASN A 115 3.55 21.45 -1.85
CA ASN A 115 3.67 22.86 -2.19
C ASN A 115 3.08 23.20 -3.57
N GLU A 116 1.78 22.98 -3.73
CA GLU A 116 1.06 23.32 -4.98
C GLU A 116 1.29 24.77 -5.42
N ALA A 117 1.38 25.71 -4.49
CA ALA A 117 1.54 27.14 -4.79
C ALA A 117 2.89 27.49 -5.44
N ALA A 118 3.91 26.65 -5.25
CA ALA A 118 5.21 26.80 -5.90
C ALA A 118 5.33 25.99 -7.21
N MET A 119 4.29 25.24 -7.60
CA MET A 119 4.30 24.43 -8.82
C MET A 119 3.83 25.26 -10.02
N ASN A 120 4.50 25.06 -11.15
CA ASN A 120 4.01 25.55 -12.44
C ASN A 120 2.78 24.74 -12.89
N GLU A 121 1.92 25.33 -13.73
CA GLU A 121 0.67 24.71 -14.19
C GLU A 121 0.88 23.33 -14.83
N VAL A 122 1.96 23.17 -15.60
CA VAL A 122 2.32 21.90 -16.25
C VAL A 122 2.66 20.82 -15.22
N THR A 123 3.51 21.14 -14.25
CA THR A 123 3.88 20.19 -13.18
C THR A 123 2.70 19.85 -12.30
N ARG A 124 1.82 20.82 -12.05
CA ARG A 124 0.59 20.62 -11.29
C ARG A 124 -0.35 19.64 -11.97
N HIS A 125 -0.62 19.81 -13.27
CA HIS A 125 -1.45 18.88 -14.04
C HIS A 125 -0.88 17.46 -14.12
N LEU A 126 0.44 17.32 -14.15
CA LEU A 126 1.10 16.02 -14.23
C LEU A 126 1.17 15.31 -12.88
N LEU A 127 1.39 16.03 -11.78
CA LEU A 127 1.72 15.44 -10.48
C LEU A 127 0.52 15.31 -9.53
N LEU A 128 -0.46 16.23 -9.60
CA LEU A 128 -1.68 16.14 -8.80
C LEU A 128 -2.40 14.79 -8.92
N PRO A 129 -2.53 14.20 -10.13
CA PRO A 129 -3.21 12.92 -10.27
C PRO A 129 -2.54 11.79 -9.49
N PHE A 130 -1.22 11.88 -9.24
CA PHE A 130 -0.43 10.83 -8.61
C PHE A 130 -0.39 10.88 -7.08
N SER A 131 -0.80 12.00 -6.48
CA SER A 131 -0.77 12.15 -5.02
C SER A 131 -1.72 11.16 -4.34
N LEU A 132 -1.18 10.40 -3.40
CA LEU A 132 -2.00 9.52 -2.56
C LEU A 132 -2.70 10.29 -1.45
N PHE A 133 -2.11 11.41 -1.02
CA PHE A 133 -2.63 12.24 0.07
C PHE A 133 -3.90 12.97 -0.35
N ASP A 134 -3.92 13.61 -1.52
CA ASP A 134 -5.08 14.36 -2.01
C ASP A 134 -6.29 13.46 -2.20
N ARG A 135 -6.04 12.24 -2.70
CA ARG A 135 -7.07 11.20 -2.85
C ARG A 135 -7.66 10.81 -1.51
N PHE A 136 -6.81 10.61 -0.49
CA PHE A 136 -7.24 10.30 0.87
C PHE A 136 -7.98 11.47 1.54
N TYR A 137 -7.55 12.70 1.32
CA TYR A 137 -8.13 13.88 1.94
C TYR A 137 -9.62 14.04 1.60
N THR A 138 -10.03 13.73 0.37
CA THR A 138 -11.46 13.73 -0.03
C THR A 138 -12.29 12.75 0.82
N PHE A 139 -11.76 11.55 1.11
CA PHE A 139 -12.43 10.60 2.00
C PHE A 139 -12.53 11.12 3.43
N ALA A 140 -11.50 11.80 3.93
CA ALA A 140 -11.49 12.38 5.27
C ALA A 140 -12.55 13.48 5.45
N LEU A 141 -12.90 14.19 4.36
CA LEU A 141 -14.02 15.14 4.33
C LEU A 141 -15.39 14.47 4.22
N GLY A 142 -15.45 13.16 3.99
CA GLY A 142 -16.68 12.41 3.87
C GLY A 142 -17.19 12.18 2.46
N ALA A 143 -16.43 12.60 1.44
CA ALA A 143 -16.77 12.36 0.04
C ALA A 143 -16.10 11.08 -0.46
N VAL A 144 -16.90 10.19 -1.05
CA VAL A 144 -16.43 8.95 -1.69
C VAL A 144 -16.65 9.07 -3.19
N ASP A 145 -15.62 9.54 -3.89
CA ASP A 145 -15.66 9.69 -5.34
C ASP A 145 -15.10 8.45 -6.05
N THR A 146 -15.78 8.03 -7.11
CA THR A 146 -15.37 6.90 -7.96
C THR A 146 -13.97 7.10 -8.56
N GLY A 147 -13.58 8.35 -8.83
CA GLY A 147 -12.24 8.69 -9.31
C GLY A 147 -11.14 8.35 -8.30
N ASN A 148 -11.35 8.65 -7.02
CA ASN A 148 -10.36 8.37 -5.98
C ASN A 148 -10.30 6.87 -5.65
N VAL A 149 -11.47 6.22 -5.60
CA VAL A 149 -11.59 4.77 -5.41
C VAL A 149 -10.87 4.02 -6.53
N SER A 150 -11.18 4.32 -7.79
CA SER A 150 -10.57 3.66 -8.95
C SER A 150 -9.06 3.88 -9.01
N TYR A 151 -8.58 5.10 -8.71
CA TYR A 151 -7.14 5.37 -8.67
C TYR A 151 -6.41 4.51 -7.62
N LEU A 152 -6.93 4.44 -6.38
CA LEU A 152 -6.31 3.64 -5.32
C LEU A 152 -6.33 2.14 -5.64
N VAL A 153 -7.40 1.66 -6.26
CA VAL A 153 -7.48 0.27 -6.75
C VAL A 153 -6.45 0.02 -7.85
N LEU A 154 -6.37 0.89 -8.85
CA LEU A 154 -5.40 0.77 -9.95
C LEU A 154 -3.97 0.82 -9.45
N PHE A 155 -3.66 1.72 -8.51
CA PHE A 155 -2.35 1.79 -7.88
C PHE A 155 -2.02 0.48 -7.16
N THR A 156 -2.96 -0.06 -6.38
CA THR A 156 -2.77 -1.33 -5.67
C THR A 156 -2.50 -2.48 -6.65
N VAL A 157 -3.35 -2.62 -7.68
CA VAL A 157 -3.20 -3.68 -8.70
C VAL A 157 -1.89 -3.52 -9.48
N ALA A 158 -1.52 -2.29 -9.86
CA ALA A 158 -0.29 -2.01 -10.59
C ALA A 158 0.95 -2.46 -9.80
N PHE A 159 1.03 -2.13 -8.51
CA PHE A 159 2.17 -2.55 -7.67
C PHE A 159 2.19 -4.07 -7.40
N LEU A 160 1.03 -4.73 -7.32
CA LEU A 160 0.97 -6.19 -7.27
C LEU A 160 1.46 -6.82 -8.58
N CYS A 161 1.09 -6.26 -9.74
CA CYS A 161 1.63 -6.67 -11.04
C CYS A 161 3.14 -6.42 -11.15
N PHE A 162 3.65 -5.30 -10.64
CA PHE A 162 5.09 -5.06 -10.59
C PHE A 162 5.82 -6.05 -9.69
N THR A 163 5.18 -6.51 -8.61
CA THR A 163 5.71 -7.58 -7.76
C THR A 163 5.82 -8.89 -8.55
N LEU A 164 4.80 -9.24 -9.34
CA LEU A 164 4.84 -10.41 -10.22
C LEU A 164 6.02 -10.32 -11.21
N PHE A 165 6.14 -9.20 -11.93
CA PHE A 165 7.23 -9.02 -12.88
C PHE A 165 8.62 -9.05 -12.20
N ALA A 166 8.73 -8.55 -10.97
CA ALA A 166 9.97 -8.60 -10.21
C ALA A 166 10.36 -10.04 -9.81
N LEU A 167 9.39 -10.93 -9.59
CA LEU A 167 9.64 -12.35 -9.34
C LEU A 167 9.96 -13.10 -10.64
N ASP A 168 9.21 -12.87 -11.72
CA ASP A 168 9.40 -13.52 -13.02
C ASP A 168 10.75 -13.17 -13.67
N ALA A 169 11.16 -11.90 -13.62
CA ALA A 169 12.41 -11.44 -14.23
C ALA A 169 13.66 -12.15 -13.66
N ARG A 170 13.56 -12.76 -12.47
CA ARG A 170 14.65 -13.56 -11.89
C ARG A 170 14.76 -14.94 -12.50
N ARG A 171 13.64 -15.59 -12.86
CA ARG A 171 13.65 -16.87 -13.60
C ARG A 171 14.43 -16.76 -14.90
N TRP A 172 14.36 -15.60 -15.57
CA TRP A 172 15.03 -15.37 -16.85
C TRP A 172 16.54 -15.17 -16.73
N ARG A 173 17.06 -14.82 -15.55
CA ARG A 173 18.50 -14.60 -15.32
C ARG A 173 19.28 -15.87 -15.02
N GLY A 174 18.63 -17.04 -15.00
CA GLY A 174 19.30 -18.34 -14.84
C GLY A 174 19.95 -18.56 -13.48
N VAL A 175 19.73 -17.66 -12.52
CA VAL A 175 20.07 -17.89 -11.12
C VAL A 175 18.99 -18.82 -10.57
N ARG A 176 19.31 -20.11 -10.56
CA ARG A 176 18.59 -21.10 -9.75
C ARG A 176 18.78 -20.77 -8.29
#